data_AF-A0A7C3T1Y7-F1
#
_entry.id   AF-A0A7C3T1Y7-F1
#
_cell.length_a   1.000
_cell.length_b   1.000
_cell.length_c   1.000
_cell.angle_alpha   90.00
_cell.angle_beta   90.00
_cell.angle_gamma   90.00
#
_symmetry.space_group_name_H-M   'P 1'
#
loop_
_entity.id
_entity.type
_entity.pdbx_description
1 polymer ?
#
loop_
_entity_poly.entity_id
_entity_poly.type
_entity_poly.pdbx_seq_one_letter_code
_entity_poly.pdbx_strand_id
1 'polypeptide(L)' 'GDYWVIELAPDYSYAVVGHPARKYGWILSRTPTLDEATWAKIREALERAGYRWEQFVLIDQSVHLTR' A
#
# COMPACT_ATOMS: atom_id res chain seq x y z
N GLY A 1 -1.99 2.77 -18.61
CA GLY A 1 -3.22 2.84 -17.80
C GLY A 1 -3.07 3.94 -16.78
N ASP A 2 -4.16 4.37 -16.16
CA ASP A 2 -4.14 5.46 -15.18
C ASP A 2 -3.63 4.95 -13.83
N TYR A 3 -2.56 5.57 -13.32
CA TYR A 3 -2.00 5.26 -12.00
C TYR A 3 -1.98 6.53 -11.16
N TRP A 4 -2.68 6.51 -10.04
CA TRP A 4 -2.77 7.64 -9.12
C TRP A 4 -2.08 7.30 -7.80
N VAL A 5 -1.30 8.24 -7.29
CA VAL A 5 -0.74 8.16 -5.94
C VAL A 5 -1.83 8.58 -4.97
N ILE A 6 -2.23 7.66 -4.09
CA ILE A 6 -3.25 7.86 -3.07
C ILE A 6 -2.61 8.41 -1.79
N GLU A 7 -1.47 7.84 -1.40
CA GLU A 7 -0.73 8.17 -0.19
C GLU A 7 0.76 7.94 -0.48
N LEU A 8 1.62 8.78 0.08
CA LEU A 8 3.06 8.73 -0.12
C LEU A 8 3.77 9.18 1.15
N ALA A 9 4.72 8.39 1.64
CA ALA A 9 5.55 8.80 2.75
C ALA A 9 6.42 10.02 2.36
N PRO A 10 6.65 11.00 3.25
CA PRO A 10 7.51 12.15 2.96
C PRO A 10 8.93 11.78 2.52
N ASP A 11 9.44 10.65 3.02
CA ASP A 11 10.76 10.10 2.70
C ASP A 11 10.73 9.06 1.57
N TYR A 12 9.56 8.85 0.94
CA TYR A 12 9.33 7.86 -0.12
C TYR A 12 9.62 6.41 0.31
N SER A 13 9.58 6.10 1.61
CA SER A 13 9.74 4.74 2.13
C SER A 13 8.63 3.77 1.67
N TYR A 14 7.41 4.28 1.49
CA TYR A 14 6.29 3.54 0.88
C TYR A 14 5.44 4.43 -0.04
N ALA A 15 4.68 3.80 -0.93
CA ALA A 15 3.67 4.45 -1.76
C ALA A 15 2.41 3.58 -1.86
N VAL A 16 1.24 4.21 -1.83
CA VAL A 16 -0.05 3.59 -2.13
C VAL A 16 -0.52 4.11 -3.48
N VAL A 17 -0.72 3.20 -4.42
CA VAL A 17 -1.13 3.53 -5.78
C VAL A 17 -2.42 2.83 -6.15
N GLY A 18 -3.22 3.47 -6.99
CA GLY A 18 -4.51 2.93 -7.39
C GLY A 18 -4.96 3.39 -8.77
N HIS A 19 -6.18 3.00 -9.11
CA HIS A 19 -6.88 3.33 -10.34
C HIS A 19 -8.17 4.07 -10.02
N PRO A 20 -8.60 5.04 -10.84
CA PRO A 20 -9.81 5.84 -10.57
C PRO A 20 -11.08 5.01 -10.38
N ALA A 21 -11.20 3.93 -11.14
CA ALA A 21 -12.31 3.00 -11.05
C ALA A 21 -12.29 2.11 -9.78
N ARG A 22 -11.25 2.22 -8.94
CA ARG A 22 -11.04 1.48 -7.68
C ARG A 22 -11.08 -0.05 -7.82
N LYS A 23 -10.80 -0.55 -9.03
CA LYS A 23 -10.78 -1.99 -9.34
C LYS A 23 -9.46 -2.67 -8.95
N TYR A 24 -8.40 -1.88 -8.82
CA TYR A 24 -7.07 -2.35 -8.46
C TYR A 24 -6.29 -1.25 -7.74
N GLY A 25 -5.36 -1.69 -6.89
CA GLY A 25 -4.45 -0.85 -6.13
C GLY A 25 -3.29 -1.69 -5.60
N TRP A 26 -2.19 -1.02 -5.27
CA TRP A 26 -0.97 -1.64 -4.77
C TRP A 26 -0.37 -0.80 -3.64
N ILE A 27 0.26 -1.51 -2.72
CA ILE A 27 1.02 -0.94 -1.61
C ILE A 27 2.47 -1.35 -1.86
N LEU A 28 3.32 -0.37 -2.09
CA LEU A 28 4.72 -0.57 -2.45
C LEU A 28 5.58 -0.06 -1.30
N SER A 29 6.58 -0.84 -0.91
CA SER A 29 7.51 -0.50 0.17
C SER A 29 8.94 -0.71 -0.29
N ARG A 30 9.87 0.14 0.16
CA ARG A 30 11.31 -0.06 -0.05
C ARG A 30 11.89 -1.16 0.85
N THR A 31 11.17 -1.54 1.91
CA THR A 31 11.51 -2.64 2.82
C THR A 31 10.50 -3.78 2.68
N PRO A 32 10.91 -5.04 2.94
CA PRO A 32 10.00 -6.20 2.84
C PRO A 32 8.82 -6.16 3.81
N THR A 33 8.97 -5.42 4.92
CA THR A 33 7.95 -5.27 5.96
C THR A 33 7.71 -3.79 6.26
N LEU A 34 6.50 -3.50 6.76
CA LEU A 34 6.10 -2.21 7.29
C LEU A 34 5.64 -2.40 8.74
N ASP A 35 5.84 -1.38 9.57
CA ASP A 35 5.34 -1.38 10.94
C ASP A 35 3.81 -1.22 11.00
N GLU A 36 3.24 -1.54 12.17
CA GLU A 36 1.79 -1.53 12.38
C GLU A 36 1.18 -0.12 12.21
N ALA A 37 1.89 0.91 12.65
CA ALA A 37 1.44 2.30 12.54
C ALA A 37 1.33 2.75 11.07
N THR A 38 2.28 2.32 10.23
CA THR A 38 2.25 2.57 8.79
C THR A 38 1.12 1.80 8.13
N TRP A 39 0.88 0.54 8.51
CA TRP A 39 -0.27 -0.22 8.04
C TRP A 39 -1.62 0.42 8.43
N ALA A 40 -1.73 1.01 9.62
CA ALA A 40 -2.93 1.74 10.02
C ALA A 40 -3.18 2.95 9.12
N LYS A 41 -2.15 3.78 8.89
CA LYS A 41 -2.23 4.94 7.98
C LYS A 41 -2.62 4.57 6.55
N ILE A 42 -2.03 3.50 6.02
CA ILE A 42 -2.34 3.02 4.66
C ILE A 42 -3.79 2.56 4.56
N ARG A 43 -4.30 1.84 5.57
CA ARG A 43 -5.71 1.42 5.63
C ARG A 43 -6.65 2.62 5.61
N GLU A 44 -6.42 3.60 6.46
CA GLU A 44 -7.21 4.83 6.50
C GLU A 44 -7.17 5.60 5.17
N ALA A 45 -6.00 5.66 4.52
CA ALA A 45 -5.86 6.32 3.22
C ALA A 45 -6.66 5.61 2.11
N LEU A 46 -6.60 4.27 2.07
CA LEU A 46 -7.37 3.47 1.13
C LEU A 46 -8.88 3.63 1.34
N GLU A 47 -9.34 3.56 2.58
CA GLU A 47 -10.76 3.73 2.92
C GLU A 47 -11.27 5.13 2.54
N ARG A 48 -10.51 6.19 2.86
CA ARG A 48 -10.84 7.57 2.42
C ARG A 48 -10.90 7.70 0.90
N ALA A 49 -10.06 6.96 0.17
CA ALA A 49 -10.08 6.91 -1.29
C ALA A 49 -11.22 6.03 -1.88
N GLY A 50 -12.03 5.40 -1.02
CA GLY A 50 -13.16 4.56 -1.42
C GLY A 50 -12.80 3.12 -1.76
N TYR A 51 -11.60 2.67 -1.39
CA TYR A 51 -11.21 1.26 -1.47
C TYR A 51 -11.69 0.50 -0.23
N ARG A 52 -11.80 -0.82 -0.37
CA ARG A 52 -12.09 -1.73 0.75
C ARG A 52 -10.84 -2.51 1.10
N TRP A 53 -10.38 -2.40 2.34
CA TRP A 53 -9.15 -3.08 2.79
C TRP A 53 -9.21 -4.59 2.59
N GLU A 54 -10.38 -5.20 2.82
CA GLU A 54 -10.57 -6.66 2.69
C GLU A 54 -10.31 -7.21 1.27
N GLN A 55 -10.24 -6.34 0.26
CA GLN A 55 -9.91 -6.73 -1.12
C GLN A 55 -8.41 -6.79 -1.37
N PHE A 56 -7.59 -6.25 -0.47
CA PHE A 56 -6.14 -6.32 -0.55
C PHE A 56 -5.62 -7.62 0.04
N VAL A 57 -4.65 -8.22 -0.63
CA VAL A 57 -3.98 -9.44 -0.19
C VAL A 57 -2.54 -9.08 0.16
N LEU A 58 -2.14 -9.40 1.38
CA LEU A 58 -0.74 -9.28 1.79
C LEU A 58 0.07 -10.36 1.07
N ILE A 59 1.14 -9.92 0.40
CA ILE A 59 2.07 -10.82 -0.27
C ILE A 59 3.16 -11.19 0.74
N ASP A 60 3.42 -12.49 0.90
CA ASP A 60 4.54 -12.96 1.70
C ASP A 60 5.87 -12.50 1.09
N GLN A 61 6.62 -11.71 1.85
CA GLN A 61 7.94 -11.19 1.49
C GLN A 61 9.07 -11.87 2.28
N SER A 62 8.79 -12.95 3.01
CA SER A 62 9.75 -13.64 3.90
C SER A 62 11.04 -14.09 3.20
N VAL A 63 10.98 -14.36 1.90
CA VAL A 63 12.15 -14.67 1.06
C VAL A 63 13.23 -13.57 1.07
N HIS A 64 12.87 -12.34 1.42
CA HIS A 64 13.79 -11.21 1.50
C HIS A 64 14.35 -10.96 2.90
N LEU A 65 13.91 -11.71 3.92
CA LEU A 65 14.33 -11.54 5.31
C LEU A 65 15.55 -12.40 5.70
N THR A 66 15.98 -13.31 4.83
CA THR A 66 17.04 -14.29 5.09
C THR A 66 18.38 -13.98 4.42
N ARG A 67 18.62 -12.71 4.07
CA ARG A 67 19.92 -12.22 3.58
C ARG A 67 20.71 -11.49 4.65
#